data_AF-A0A4R6UZ93-F1
#
_entry.id   AF-A0A4R6UZ93-F1
#
_cell.length_a   1.000
_cell.length_b   1.000
_cell.length_c   1.000
_cell.angle_alpha   90.00
_cell.angle_beta   90.00
_cell.angle_gamma   90.00
#
_symmetry.space_group_name_H-M   'P 1'
#
loop_
_entity.id
_entity.type
_entity.pdbx_description
1 polymer ?
#
loop_
_entity_poly.entity_id
_entity_poly.type
_entity_poly.pdbx_seq_one_letter_code
_entity_poly.pdbx_strand_id
1 'polypeptide(L)'
;MIARVLLAVLAAMQFVIGLWALFLPLAFYEVFPYGGTPWVALLPPYNEHLVRDHGAGTLALGVALAFAVWWPERRLVIAVIVSFLVFAVPHAVFHTFHLEHFPLVDAIGQQAAFALEIVLAIAVLVALPRERVRR
;
A
#
# COMPACT_ATOMS: atom_id res chain seq x y z
N MET A 1 -11.56 16.77 6.90
CA MET A 1 -12.46 15.78 6.27
C MET A 1 -11.74 15.01 5.17
N ILE A 2 -11.17 15.69 4.16
CA ILE A 2 -10.42 15.07 3.04
C ILE A 2 -9.32 14.11 3.52
N ALA A 3 -8.41 14.56 4.39
CA ALA A 3 -7.31 13.71 4.88
C ALA A 3 -7.79 12.41 5.55
N ARG A 4 -8.91 12.44 6.30
CA ARG A 4 -9.50 11.22 6.91
C ARG A 4 -10.02 10.25 5.85
N VAL A 5 -10.65 10.75 4.79
CA VAL A 5 -11.14 9.92 3.68
C VAL A 5 -9.98 9.27 2.95
N LEU A 6 -8.93 10.04 2.62
CA LEU A 6 -7.75 9.51 1.95
C LEU A 6 -7.04 8.45 2.81
N LEU A 7 -6.90 8.68 4.12
CA LEU A 7 -6.38 7.69 5.07
C LEU A 7 -7.24 6.42 5.09
N ALA A 8 -8.57 6.55 5.07
CA ALA A 8 -9.47 5.40 5.07
C ALA A 8 -9.37 4.58 3.77
N VAL A 9 -9.21 5.24 2.62
CA VAL A 9 -8.96 4.56 1.34
C VAL A 9 -7.65 3.78 1.40
N LEU A 10 -6.56 4.42 1.83
CA LEU A 10 -5.26 3.74 2.00
C LEU A 10 -5.38 2.55 2.96
N ALA A 11 -6.02 2.73 4.12
CA ALA A 11 -6.22 1.65 5.09
C ALA A 11 -6.99 0.47 4.48
N ALA A 12 -8.07 0.74 3.74
CA ALA A 12 -8.86 -0.30 3.09
C ALA A 12 -8.05 -1.08 2.05
N MET A 13 -7.25 -0.40 1.23
CA MET A 13 -6.35 -1.06 0.27
C MET A 13 -5.37 -2.01 0.98
N GLN A 14 -4.72 -1.52 2.04
CA GLN A 14 -3.77 -2.33 2.82
C GLN A 14 -4.45 -3.49 3.56
N PHE A 15 -5.69 -3.32 4.04
CA PHE A 15 -6.45 -4.43 4.62
C PHE A 15 -6.76 -5.51 3.59
N VAL A 16 -7.22 -5.14 2.38
CA VAL A 16 -7.51 -6.11 1.32
C VAL A 16 -6.25 -6.90 0.96
N ILE A 17 -5.14 -6.20 0.69
CA ILE A 17 -3.88 -6.85 0.31
C ILE A 17 -3.32 -7.69 1.47
N GLY A 18 -3.26 -7.10 2.67
CA GLY A 18 -2.65 -7.72 3.84
C GLY A 18 -3.41 -8.95 4.32
N LEU A 19 -4.73 -8.88 4.43
CA LEU A 19 -5.55 -10.03 4.84
C LEU A 19 -5.49 -11.16 3.82
N TRP A 20 -5.51 -10.83 2.52
CA TRP A 20 -5.43 -11.84 1.47
C TRP A 20 -4.07 -12.55 1.50
N ALA A 21 -2.97 -11.81 1.43
CA ALA A 21 -1.63 -12.40 1.44
C ALA A 21 -1.31 -13.16 2.73
N LEU A 22 -1.85 -12.73 3.88
CA LEU A 22 -1.62 -13.40 5.16
C LEU A 22 -2.41 -14.71 5.31
N PHE A 23 -3.71 -14.69 5.00
CA PHE A 23 -4.60 -15.83 5.30
C PHE A 23 -4.81 -16.77 4.11
N LEU A 24 -4.63 -16.28 2.88
CA LEU A 24 -4.81 -17.04 1.63
C LEU A 24 -3.59 -16.84 0.71
N PRO A 25 -2.36 -17.14 1.17
CA PRO A 25 -1.11 -16.77 0.49
C PRO A 25 -0.97 -17.40 -0.91
N LEU A 26 -1.39 -18.67 -1.07
CA LEU A 26 -1.33 -19.33 -2.37
C LEU A 26 -2.30 -18.69 -3.37
N ALA A 27 -3.54 -18.43 -2.95
CA ALA A 27 -4.52 -17.75 -3.80
C ALA A 27 -4.04 -16.33 -4.17
N PHE A 28 -3.47 -15.59 -3.21
CA PHE A 28 -2.87 -14.28 -3.49
C PHE A 28 -1.77 -14.39 -4.55
N TYR A 29 -0.87 -15.37 -4.43
CA TYR A 29 0.19 -15.60 -5.41
C TYR A 29 -0.35 -15.93 -6.82
N GLU A 30 -1.37 -16.80 -6.90
CA GLU A 30 -1.86 -17.34 -8.16
C GLU A 30 -2.87 -16.47 -8.89
N VAL A 31 -3.56 -15.56 -8.21
CA VAL A 31 -4.69 -14.82 -8.83
C VAL A 31 -4.67 -13.30 -8.59
N PHE A 32 -3.76 -12.76 -7.79
CA PHE A 32 -3.68 -11.31 -7.62
C PHE A 32 -3.29 -10.62 -8.94
N PRO A 33 -3.93 -9.50 -9.33
CA PRO A 33 -4.91 -8.75 -8.55
C PRO A 33 -6.37 -9.18 -8.70
N TYR A 34 -6.78 -9.77 -9.84
CA TYR A 34 -8.20 -10.04 -10.15
C TYR A 34 -8.47 -11.31 -10.98
N GLY A 35 -7.62 -12.33 -10.91
CA GLY A 35 -7.79 -13.61 -11.64
C GLY A 35 -7.43 -13.57 -13.13
N GLY A 36 -6.81 -12.48 -13.59
CA GLY A 36 -6.18 -12.36 -14.91
C GLY A 36 -4.71 -12.75 -14.86
N THR A 37 -3.83 -11.93 -15.42
CA THR A 37 -2.37 -12.13 -15.30
C THR A 37 -1.96 -12.07 -13.82
N PRO A 38 -1.36 -13.15 -13.26
CA PRO A 38 -1.04 -13.20 -11.83
C PRO A 38 0.24 -12.41 -11.53
N TRP A 39 0.09 -11.13 -11.20
CA TRP A 39 1.23 -10.20 -11.07
C TRP A 39 2.31 -10.70 -10.10
N VAL A 40 1.90 -11.37 -9.01
CA VAL A 40 2.84 -11.90 -8.01
C VAL A 40 3.63 -13.09 -8.55
N ALA A 41 2.97 -13.97 -9.31
CA ALA A 41 3.61 -15.14 -9.91
C ALA A 41 4.51 -14.83 -11.12
N LEU A 42 4.51 -13.58 -11.62
CA LEU A 42 5.46 -13.11 -12.64
C LEU A 42 6.86 -12.80 -12.09
N LEU A 43 6.99 -12.80 -10.76
CA LEU A 43 8.22 -12.56 -10.01
C LEU A 43 8.78 -13.91 -9.48
N PRO A 44 9.83 -13.93 -8.62
CA PRO A 44 10.44 -15.20 -8.19
C PRO A 44 9.45 -16.25 -7.67
N PRO A 45 9.83 -17.54 -7.68
CA PRO A 45 8.95 -18.65 -7.31
C PRO A 45 8.30 -18.49 -5.94
N TYR A 46 7.10 -19.08 -5.78
CA TYR A 46 6.31 -19.03 -4.55
C TYR A 46 7.12 -19.39 -3.30
N ASN A 47 7.08 -18.50 -2.32
CA ASN A 47 7.59 -18.73 -0.98
C ASN A 47 6.51 -18.30 0.01
N GLU A 48 5.86 -19.27 0.65
CA GLU A 48 4.73 -19.00 1.55
C GLU A 48 5.12 -18.07 2.71
N HIS A 49 6.31 -18.25 3.27
CA HIS A 49 6.79 -17.42 4.37
C HIS A 49 6.89 -15.94 3.95
N LEU A 50 7.51 -15.67 2.80
CA LEU A 50 7.66 -14.29 2.31
C LEU A 50 6.31 -13.65 1.93
N VAL A 51 5.38 -14.43 1.36
CA VAL A 51 4.03 -13.92 1.04
C VAL A 51 3.27 -13.58 2.33
N ARG A 52 3.36 -14.43 3.36
CA ARG A 52 2.73 -14.16 4.66
C ARG A 52 3.39 -12.99 5.39
N ASP A 53 4.71 -12.85 5.33
CA ASP A 53 5.44 -11.71 5.90
C ASP A 53 5.02 -10.40 5.24
N HIS A 54 4.92 -10.40 3.91
CA HIS A 54 4.37 -9.25 3.17
C HIS A 54 2.94 -8.97 3.62
N GLY A 55 2.09 -9.99 3.71
CA GLY A 55 0.71 -9.85 4.19
C GLY A 55 0.62 -9.27 5.60
N ALA A 56 1.43 -9.77 6.54
CA ALA A 56 1.49 -9.28 7.91
C ALA A 56 1.99 -7.83 8.00
N GLY A 57 3.04 -7.49 7.24
CA GLY A 57 3.59 -6.13 7.18
C GLY A 57 2.58 -5.13 6.59
N THR A 58 1.94 -5.49 5.48
CA THR A 58 0.89 -4.69 4.84
C THR A 58 -0.33 -4.54 5.75
N LEU A 59 -0.75 -5.61 6.45
CA LEU A 59 -1.83 -5.54 7.43
C LEU A 59 -1.48 -4.60 8.59
N ALA A 60 -0.24 -4.64 9.10
CA ALA A 60 0.21 -3.73 10.15
C ALA A 60 0.16 -2.26 9.70
N LEU A 61 0.54 -1.96 8.46
CA LEU A 61 0.36 -0.62 7.88
C LEU A 61 -1.12 -0.23 7.78
N GLY A 62 -2.00 -1.15 7.38
CA GLY A 62 -3.45 -0.95 7.37
C GLY A 62 -4.01 -0.58 8.75
N VAL A 63 -3.57 -1.28 9.81
CA VAL A 63 -3.94 -0.97 11.20
C VAL A 63 -3.43 0.40 11.63
N ALA A 64 -2.17 0.74 11.32
CA ALA A 64 -1.60 2.05 11.64
C ALA A 64 -2.37 3.20 10.93
N LEU A 65 -2.72 3.00 9.66
CA LEU A 65 -3.57 3.93 8.90
C LEU A 65 -4.96 4.05 9.53
N ALA A 66 -5.57 2.95 9.97
CA ALA A 66 -6.87 2.96 10.66
C ALA A 66 -6.82 3.76 11.98
N PHE A 67 -5.72 3.65 12.75
CA PHE A 67 -5.51 4.51 13.91
C PHE A 67 -5.43 5.99 13.54
N ALA A 68 -4.73 6.33 12.45
CA ALA A 68 -4.69 7.71 11.94
C ALA A 68 -6.05 8.20 11.40
N VAL A 69 -6.94 7.30 10.93
CA VAL A 69 -8.33 7.63 10.60
C VAL A 69 -9.12 7.98 11.86
N TRP A 70 -8.98 7.18 12.92
CA TRP A 70 -9.76 7.34 14.16
C TRP A 70 -9.27 8.53 14.99
N TRP A 71 -7.95 8.62 15.19
CA TRP A 71 -7.24 9.69 15.89
C TRP A 71 -6.36 10.47 14.90
N PRO A 72 -6.92 11.44 14.13
CA PRO A 72 -6.18 12.18 13.11
C PRO A 72 -5.29 13.28 13.72
N GLU A 73 -4.55 12.94 14.77
CA GLU A 73 -3.57 13.82 15.38
C GLU A 73 -2.44 14.05 14.39
N ARG A 74 -2.06 15.32 14.18
CA ARG A 74 -1.12 15.70 13.13
C ARG A 74 0.18 14.89 13.16
N ARG A 75 0.74 14.68 14.35
CA ARG A 75 1.99 13.92 14.54
C ARG A 75 1.82 12.43 14.21
N LEU A 76 0.71 11.82 14.62
CA LEU A 76 0.40 10.43 14.28
C LEU A 76 0.22 10.27 12.77
N VAL A 77 -0.56 11.14 12.12
CA VAL A 77 -0.76 11.09 10.66
C VAL A 77 0.57 11.23 9.91
N ILE A 78 1.42 12.18 10.31
CA ILE A 78 2.74 12.35 9.68
C ILE A 78 3.59 11.09 9.88
N ALA A 79 3.67 10.56 11.09
CA ALA A 79 4.46 9.36 11.38
C ALA A 79 3.99 8.17 10.53
N VAL A 80 2.69 7.90 10.52
CA VAL A 80 2.09 6.78 9.77
C VAL A 80 2.29 6.94 8.27
N ILE A 81 2.05 8.13 7.70
CA ILE A 81 2.22 8.35 6.27
C ILE A 81 3.70 8.30 5.85
N VAL A 82 4.61 8.84 6.65
CA VAL A 82 6.05 8.72 6.36
C VAL A 82 6.49 7.25 6.42
N SER A 83 6.07 6.49 7.42
CA SER A 83 6.34 5.05 7.49
C SER A 83 5.74 4.30 6.29
N PHE A 84 4.51 4.63 5.89
CA PHE A 84 3.87 4.07 4.70
C PHE A 84 4.66 4.38 3.43
N LEU A 85 5.13 5.62 3.24
CA LEU A 85 5.94 6.00 2.08
C LEU A 85 7.31 5.31 2.06
N VAL A 86 7.92 5.07 3.23
CA VAL A 86 9.17 4.28 3.36
C VAL A 86 8.96 2.82 2.93
N PHE A 87 7.75 2.28 3.04
CA PHE A 87 7.40 0.99 2.46
C PHE A 87 7.07 1.10 0.96
N ALA A 88 6.13 1.98 0.61
CA ALA A 88 5.53 2.05 -0.71
C ALA A 88 6.52 2.49 -1.81
N VAL A 89 7.40 3.45 -1.51
CA VAL A 89 8.33 3.99 -2.52
C VAL A 89 9.40 2.95 -2.92
N PRO A 90 10.16 2.33 -1.99
CA PRO A 90 11.10 1.28 -2.38
C PRO A 90 10.42 0.08 -3.05
N HIS A 91 9.21 -0.28 -2.60
CA HIS A 91 8.43 -1.35 -3.23
C HIS A 91 8.06 -1.02 -4.68
N ALA A 92 7.53 0.18 -4.93
CA ALA A 92 7.23 0.65 -6.29
C ALA A 92 8.49 0.74 -7.17
N VAL A 93 9.61 1.20 -6.61
CA VAL A 93 10.90 1.26 -7.32
C VAL A 93 11.36 -0.14 -7.73
N PHE A 94 11.27 -1.13 -6.83
CA PHE A 94 11.60 -2.52 -7.17
C PHE A 94 10.77 -2.99 -8.37
N HIS A 95 9.45 -2.84 -8.33
CA HIS A 95 8.57 -3.27 -9.41
C HIS A 95 8.82 -2.53 -10.73
N THR A 96 9.15 -1.24 -10.68
CA THR A 96 9.51 -0.44 -11.87
C THR A 96 10.69 -1.07 -12.63
N PHE A 97 11.60 -1.73 -11.93
CA PHE A 97 12.79 -2.38 -12.51
C PHE A 97 12.63 -3.90 -12.73
N HIS A 98 11.43 -4.47 -12.55
CA HIS A 98 11.18 -5.91 -12.70
C HIS A 98 9.89 -6.16 -13.52
N LEU A 99 9.82 -5.57 -14.70
CA LEU A 99 8.66 -5.64 -15.61
C LEU A 99 8.85 -6.61 -16.78
N GLU A 100 9.96 -7.36 -16.84
CA GLU A 100 10.36 -8.14 -18.02
C GLU A 100 9.32 -9.19 -18.43
N HIS A 101 8.57 -9.72 -17.47
CA HIS A 101 7.55 -10.74 -17.68
C HIS A 101 6.12 -10.19 -17.71
N PHE A 102 5.94 -8.87 -17.54
CA PHE A 102 4.62 -8.25 -17.52
C PHE A 102 4.14 -7.94 -18.93
N PRO A 103 2.92 -8.38 -19.31
CA PRO A 103 2.22 -7.79 -20.45
C PRO A 103 2.10 -6.28 -20.28
N LEU A 104 2.16 -5.52 -21.38
CA LEU A 104 2.17 -4.05 -21.33
C LEU A 104 1.02 -3.44 -20.50
N VAL A 105 -0.19 -3.97 -20.67
CA VAL A 105 -1.38 -3.48 -19.95
C VAL A 105 -1.26 -3.74 -18.45
N ASP A 106 -0.75 -4.90 -18.06
CA ASP A 106 -0.51 -5.27 -16.66
C ASP A 106 0.62 -4.43 -16.04
N ALA A 107 1.69 -4.17 -16.79
CA ALA A 107 2.77 -3.28 -16.35
C ALA A 107 2.25 -1.87 -16.07
N ILE A 108 1.45 -1.30 -16.99
CA ILE A 108 0.83 0.02 -16.80
C ILE A 108 -0.12 -0.01 -15.59
N GLY A 109 -0.96 -1.04 -15.48
CA GLY A 109 -1.91 -1.20 -14.38
C GLY A 109 -1.22 -1.25 -13.01
N GLN A 110 -0.15 -2.04 -12.90
CA GLN A 110 0.65 -2.16 -11.69
C GLN A 110 1.30 -0.82 -11.32
N GLN A 111 1.96 -0.17 -12.27
CA GLN A 111 2.64 1.11 -12.01
C GLN A 111 1.64 2.23 -11.65
N ALA A 112 0.47 2.23 -12.28
CA ALA A 112 -0.61 3.17 -11.93
C ALA A 112 -1.15 2.93 -10.51
N ALA A 113 -1.27 1.67 -10.07
CA ALA A 113 -1.68 1.33 -8.71
C ALA A 113 -0.67 1.84 -7.67
N PHE A 114 0.63 1.63 -7.89
CA PHE A 114 1.67 2.18 -7.01
C PHE A 114 1.69 3.70 -6.98
N ALA A 115 1.59 4.34 -8.16
CA ALA A 115 1.53 5.79 -8.25
C ALA A 115 0.31 6.35 -7.50
N LEU A 116 -0.85 5.69 -7.59
CA LEU A 116 -2.05 6.08 -6.87
C LEU A 116 -1.81 6.07 -5.35
N GLU A 117 -1.28 4.99 -4.79
CA GLU A 117 -1.01 4.90 -3.34
C GLU A 117 -0.08 6.02 -2.85
N ILE A 118 1.02 6.26 -3.58
CA ILE A 118 1.98 7.31 -3.25
C ILE A 118 1.34 8.70 -3.34
N VAL A 119 0.56 8.96 -4.39
CA VAL A 119 -0.13 10.25 -4.57
C VAL A 119 -1.16 10.47 -3.46
N LEU A 120 -1.94 9.45 -3.09
CA LEU A 120 -2.91 9.54 -1.99
C LEU A 120 -2.19 9.84 -0.66
N ALA A 121 -1.06 9.18 -0.40
CA ALA A 121 -0.26 9.42 0.79
C ALA A 121 0.30 10.85 0.85
N ILE A 122 0.85 11.36 -0.25
CA ILE A 122 1.31 12.75 -0.36
C ILE A 122 0.14 13.73 -0.18
N ALA A 123 -1.01 13.43 -0.79
CA ALA A 123 -2.21 14.25 -0.67
C ALA A 123 -2.72 14.34 0.78
N VAL A 124 -2.59 13.26 1.57
CA VAL A 124 -2.86 13.32 3.02
C VAL A 124 -1.99 14.37 3.69
N LEU A 125 -0.67 14.38 3.45
CA LEU A 125 0.26 15.34 4.06
C LEU A 125 -0.04 16.78 3.65
N VAL A 126 -0.36 17.01 2.37
CA VAL A 126 -0.71 18.35 1.85
C VAL A 126 -2.04 18.85 2.43
N ALA A 127 -3.00 17.94 2.67
CA ALA A 127 -4.31 18.28 3.22
C ALA A 127 -4.31 18.50 4.75
N LEU A 128 -3.19 18.28 5.44
CA LEU A 128 -3.10 18.55 6.89
C LEU A 128 -3.16 20.05 7.18
N PRO A 129 -3.99 20.49 8.15
CA PRO A 129 -3.98 21.87 8.61
C PRO A 129 -2.59 22.28 9.09
N ARG A 130 -2.16 23.50 8.75
CA ARG A 130 -0.95 24.11 9.32
C ARG A 130 -1.16 24.32 10.81
N GLU A 131 -0.16 23.98 11.63
CA GLU A 131 -0.18 24.34 13.05
C GLU A 131 -0.23 25.86 13.15
N ARG A 132 -1.28 26.39 13.79
CA ARG A 132 -1.27 27.79 14.22
C ARG A 132 -0.26 27.87 15.35
N VAL A 133 0.86 28.55 15.09
CA VAL A 133 1.79 28.97 16.14
C VAL A 133 0.96 29.76 17.15
N ARG A 134 0.69 29.17 18.33
CA ARG A 134 0.21 29.93 19.48
C ARG A 134 1.37 30.84 19.88
N ARG A 135 1.27 32.12 19.50
CA ARG A 135 2.06 33.18 20.13
C ARG A 135 1.55 33.42 21.54
#